data_AF-A0A6M0FLG8-F1
#
_entry.id   AF-A0A6M0FLG8-F1
#
_cell.length_a   1.000
_cell.length_b   1.000
_cell.length_c   1.000
_cell.angle_alpha   90.00
_cell.angle_beta   90.00
_cell.angle_gamma   90.00
#
_symmetry.space_group_name_H-M   'P 1'
#
loop_
_entity.id
_entity.type
_entity.pdbx_description
1 polymer ?
#
loop_
_entity_poly.entity_id
_entity_poly.type
_entity_poly.pdbx_seq_one_letter_code
_entity_poly.pdbx_strand_id
1 'polypeptide(L)'
;MHQIVMEIQNLENFWKTSCWLNFQTVADEIIFPDNDLVDTKAKFQQWALEEIKKIPRYESNKCGGSDDKPIFLSEVFVDNIKYGQGEGCSKKKAEKLAAENALAK
;
A
#
# COMPACT_ATOMS: atom_id res chain seq x y z
N MET A 1 -20.43 -46.49 -7.56
CA MET A 1 -20.61 -45.07 -7.13
C MET A 1 -19.75 -44.65 -5.94
N HIS A 2 -18.76 -45.45 -5.48
CA HIS A 2 -17.87 -45.07 -4.37
C HIS A 2 -16.43 -44.68 -4.78
N GLN A 3 -16.04 -44.89 -6.05
CA GLN A 3 -14.69 -44.50 -6.53
C GLN A 3 -14.61 -43.07 -7.08
N ILE A 4 -15.73 -42.43 -7.45
CA ILE A 4 -15.73 -41.10 -8.07
C ILE A 4 -15.64 -39.98 -7.02
N VAL A 5 -16.13 -40.21 -5.80
CA VAL A 5 -16.13 -39.21 -4.71
C VAL A 5 -14.76 -39.03 -4.04
N MET A 6 -13.82 -39.97 -4.21
CA MET A 6 -12.45 -39.84 -3.69
C MET A 6 -11.49 -39.11 -4.64
N GLU A 7 -11.81 -39.04 -5.93
CA GLU A 7 -10.99 -38.35 -6.94
C GLU A 7 -11.16 -36.82 -6.89
N ILE A 8 -12.35 -36.34 -6.49
CA ILE A 8 -12.68 -34.91 -6.45
C ILE A 8 -12.01 -34.20 -5.26
N GLN A 9 -11.87 -34.87 -4.11
CA GLN A 9 -11.18 -34.30 -2.95
C GLN A 9 -9.66 -34.17 -3.13
N ASN A 10 -9.08 -34.85 -4.13
CA ASN A 10 -7.66 -34.78 -4.43
C ASN A 10 -7.31 -33.58 -5.35
N LEU A 11 -8.25 -33.14 -6.19
CA LEU A 11 -8.03 -32.01 -7.10
C LEU A 11 -8.11 -30.64 -6.42
N GLU A 12 -8.93 -30.49 -5.37
CA GLU A 12 -8.98 -29.25 -4.57
C GLU A 12 -7.71 -29.02 -3.72
N ASN A 13 -6.98 -30.09 -3.39
CA ASN A 13 -5.69 -30.02 -2.71
C ASN A 13 -4.52 -29.77 -3.67
N PHE A 14 -4.69 -30.07 -4.96
CA PHE A 14 -3.66 -29.84 -5.98
C PHE A 14 -3.45 -28.34 -6.29
N TRP A 15 -4.53 -27.54 -6.28
CA TRP A 15 -4.45 -26.08 -6.46
C TRP A 15 -4.02 -25.33 -5.20
N LYS A 16 -4.21 -25.90 -4.01
CA LYS A 16 -3.76 -25.29 -2.75
C LYS A 16 -2.27 -25.44 -2.50
N THR A 17 -1.63 -26.48 -3.04
CA THR A 17 -0.23 -26.80 -2.69
C THR A 17 0.79 -26.20 -3.68
N SER A 18 0.38 -25.77 -4.88
CA SER A 18 1.32 -25.20 -5.86
C SER A 18 1.35 -23.67 -5.93
N CYS A 19 0.37 -22.96 -5.37
CA CYS A 19 0.29 -21.49 -5.45
C CYS A 19 0.84 -20.79 -4.18
N TRP A 20 0.88 -21.48 -3.04
CA TRP A 20 1.27 -20.89 -1.75
C TRP A 20 2.76 -20.93 -1.41
N LEU A 21 3.62 -21.56 -2.22
CA LEU A 21 5.06 -21.64 -1.93
C LEU A 21 5.90 -20.52 -2.59
N ASN A 22 5.30 -19.70 -3.45
CA ASN A 22 6.06 -18.69 -4.22
C ASN A 22 5.86 -17.24 -3.74
N PHE A 23 5.04 -17.01 -2.71
CA PHE A 23 4.84 -15.66 -2.17
C PHE A 23 5.90 -15.26 -1.14
N GLN A 24 6.48 -16.22 -0.42
CA GLN A 24 7.50 -15.92 0.60
C GLN A 24 8.84 -15.49 0.00
N THR A 25 9.24 -16.06 -1.15
CA THR A 25 10.58 -15.79 -1.73
C THR A 25 10.68 -14.42 -2.42
N VAL A 26 9.57 -13.90 -2.94
CA VAL A 26 9.55 -12.60 -3.65
C VAL A 26 9.61 -11.42 -2.67
N ALA A 27 9.16 -11.61 -1.44
CA ALA A 27 9.11 -10.53 -0.45
C ALA A 27 10.50 -10.10 0.05
N ASP A 28 11.46 -11.03 0.12
CA ASP A 28 12.82 -10.76 0.62
C ASP A 28 13.73 -10.04 -0.40
N GLU A 29 13.48 -10.15 -1.71
CA GLU A 29 14.32 -9.52 -2.75
C GLU A 29 14.01 -8.04 -3.02
N ILE A 30 12.88 -7.52 -2.51
CA ILE A 30 12.43 -6.13 -2.75
C ILE A 30 12.92 -5.18 -1.63
N ILE A 31 13.91 -5.60 -0.83
CA ILE A 31 14.47 -4.79 0.27
C ILE A 31 15.63 -3.95 -0.26
N PHE A 32 15.32 -2.87 -0.98
CA PHE A 32 16.29 -1.83 -1.39
C PHE A 32 15.72 -0.41 -1.12
N PRO A 33 16.57 0.62 -0.97
CA PRO A 33 16.66 1.44 0.24
C PRO A 33 15.87 2.75 0.13
N ASP A 34 14.56 2.66 0.27
CA ASP A 34 13.73 3.83 0.57
C ASP A 34 12.63 3.41 1.56
N ASN A 35 13.09 2.75 2.63
CA ASN A 35 12.25 2.02 3.57
C ASN A 35 11.29 2.96 4.33
N ASP A 36 11.67 4.21 4.55
CA ASP A 36 10.82 5.16 5.28
C ASP A 36 9.50 5.47 4.57
N LEU A 37 9.51 5.49 3.23
CA LEU A 37 8.32 5.79 2.43
C LEU A 37 7.29 4.67 2.54
N VAL A 38 7.77 3.44 2.37
CA VAL A 38 6.97 2.22 2.47
C VAL A 38 6.47 2.08 3.90
N ASP A 39 7.34 2.31 4.88
CA ASP A 39 7.01 2.22 6.30
C ASP A 39 5.93 3.22 6.72
N THR A 40 6.04 4.50 6.34
CA THR A 40 5.04 5.51 6.73
C THR A 40 3.67 5.25 6.10
N LYS A 41 3.62 4.88 4.81
CA LYS A 41 2.36 4.59 4.13
C LYS A 41 1.71 3.32 4.68
N ALA A 42 2.50 2.28 4.93
CA ALA A 42 2.02 1.04 5.52
C ALA A 42 1.47 1.28 6.94
N LYS A 43 2.18 2.05 7.77
CA LYS A 43 1.72 2.45 9.10
C LYS A 43 0.39 3.20 9.05
N PHE A 44 0.27 4.20 8.17
CA PHE A 44 -0.98 4.94 8.02
C PHE A 44 -2.13 4.06 7.52
N GLN A 45 -1.83 3.11 6.63
CA GLN A 45 -2.81 2.14 6.15
C GLN A 45 -3.28 1.19 7.25
N GLN A 46 -2.37 0.67 8.07
CA GLN A 46 -2.71 -0.16 9.23
C GLN A 46 -3.61 0.61 10.20
N TRP A 47 -3.19 1.82 10.59
CA TRP A 47 -3.99 2.70 11.45
C TRP A 47 -5.40 2.95 10.88
N ALA A 48 -5.52 3.28 9.58
CA ALA A 48 -6.81 3.56 8.96
C ALA A 48 -7.72 2.32 8.91
N LEU A 49 -7.14 1.13 8.74
CA LEU A 49 -7.88 -0.14 8.77
C LEU A 49 -8.29 -0.54 10.19
N GLU A 50 -7.46 -0.26 11.20
CA GLU A 50 -7.74 -0.55 12.60
C GLU A 50 -8.82 0.38 13.17
N GLU A 51 -8.66 1.70 12.97
CA GLU A 51 -9.53 2.71 13.56
C GLU A 51 -10.82 2.93 12.75
N ILE A 52 -10.70 3.05 11.43
CA ILE A 52 -11.79 3.50 10.55
C ILE A 52 -12.32 2.35 9.67
N LYS A 53 -11.59 1.23 9.58
CA LYS A 53 -11.90 0.06 8.72
C LYS A 53 -12.05 0.45 7.25
N LYS A 54 -11.32 1.49 6.81
CA LYS A 54 -11.33 2.00 5.44
C LYS A 54 -9.90 2.19 4.94
N ILE A 55 -9.73 1.99 3.64
CA ILE A 55 -8.42 2.13 2.99
C ILE A 55 -8.19 3.64 2.70
N PRO A 56 -7.01 4.18 3.05
CA PRO A 56 -6.67 5.56 2.75
C PRO A 56 -6.48 5.76 1.24
N ARG A 57 -6.98 6.88 0.73
CA ARG A 57 -6.84 7.32 -0.67
C ARG A 57 -5.88 8.50 -0.73
N TYR A 58 -4.90 8.40 -1.61
CA TYR A 58 -3.95 9.49 -1.88
C TYR A 58 -4.32 10.17 -3.19
N GLU A 59 -4.32 11.51 -3.17
CA GLU A 59 -4.48 12.34 -4.35
C GLU A 59 -3.25 13.22 -4.51
N SER A 60 -2.49 12.99 -5.58
CA SER A 60 -1.19 13.63 -5.81
C SER A 60 -1.22 14.45 -7.09
N ASN A 61 -1.09 15.77 -6.97
CA ASN A 61 -1.14 16.74 -8.06
C ASN A 61 0.19 17.51 -8.19
N LYS A 62 0.62 17.82 -9.42
CA LYS A 62 1.74 18.75 -9.63
C LYS A 62 1.19 20.16 -9.47
N CYS A 63 1.57 20.85 -8.40
CA CYS A 63 1.09 22.20 -8.11
C CYS A 63 1.95 23.30 -8.73
N GLY A 64 3.15 22.97 -9.22
CA GLY A 64 3.98 23.93 -9.94
C GLY A 64 5.44 23.52 -9.97
N GLY A 65 6.31 24.52 -9.90
CA GLY A 65 7.76 24.36 -9.96
C GLY A 65 8.33 24.48 -11.37
N SER A 66 9.57 24.96 -11.44
CA SER A 66 10.37 24.96 -12.68
C SER A 66 10.71 23.53 -13.09
N ASP A 67 11.15 23.35 -14.34
CA ASP A 67 11.51 22.02 -14.86
C ASP A 67 12.57 21.32 -13.98
N ASP A 68 13.49 22.09 -13.40
CA ASP A 68 14.53 21.58 -12.50
C ASP A 68 14.06 21.33 -11.05
N LYS A 69 12.92 21.91 -10.64
CA LYS A 69 12.40 21.85 -9.26
C LYS A 69 10.87 21.74 -9.26
N PRO A 70 10.31 20.62 -9.72
CA PRO A 70 8.86 20.42 -9.71
C PRO A 70 8.35 20.35 -8.27
N ILE A 71 7.18 20.93 -8.03
CA ILE A 71 6.50 20.91 -6.74
C ILE A 71 5.26 20.04 -6.88
N PHE A 72 5.19 18.99 -6.07
CA PHE A 72 4.04 18.09 -5.97
C PHE A 72 3.37 18.27 -4.63
N LEU A 73 2.05 18.31 -4.67
CA LEU A 73 1.19 18.28 -3.50
C LEU A 73 0.49 16.93 -3.45
N SER A 74 0.49 16.30 -2.29
CA SER A 74 -0.28 15.09 -2.04
C SER A 74 -1.19 15.30 -0.85
N GLU A 75 -2.43 14.86 -0.96
CA GLU A 75 -3.41 14.87 0.10
C GLU A 75 -3.87 13.44 0.37
N VAL A 76 -4.06 13.10 1.65
CA VAL A 76 -4.55 11.79 2.06
C VAL A 76 -5.92 11.90 2.69
N PHE A 77 -6.83 11.07 2.19
CA PHE A 77 -8.22 11.02 2.58
C PHE A 77 -8.56 9.65 3.14
N VAL A 78 -9.26 9.61 4.27
CA VAL A 78 -9.93 8.40 4.77
C VAL A 78 -11.40 8.74 4.91
N ASP A 79 -12.27 7.91 4.35
CA ASP A 79 -13.71 8.16 4.34
C ASP A 79 -14.13 9.56 3.84
N ASN A 80 -13.47 10.03 2.78
CA ASN A 80 -13.67 11.38 2.21
C ASN A 80 -13.32 12.55 3.15
N ILE A 81 -12.72 12.29 4.30
CA ILE A 81 -12.18 13.31 5.21
C ILE A 81 -10.68 13.46 4.93
N LYS A 82 -10.20 14.70 4.81
CA LYS A 82 -8.75 14.97 4.66
C LYS A 82 -8.05 14.81 6.01
N TYR A 83 -7.12 13.86 6.09
CA TYR A 83 -6.32 13.62 7.30
C TYR A 83 -5.00 14.38 7.26
N GLY A 84 -4.32 14.36 6.11
CA GLY A 84 -3.02 14.97 5.94
C GLY A 84 -2.81 15.52 4.53
N GLN A 85 -1.80 16.37 4.42
CA GLN A 85 -1.37 17.01 3.18
C GLN A 85 0.15 17.18 3.25
N GLY A 86 0.85 16.96 2.14
CA GLY A 86 2.30 17.02 2.09
C GLY A 86 2.80 17.57 0.76
N GLU A 87 3.85 18.38 0.80
CA GLU A 87 4.48 18.97 -0.37
C GLU A 87 5.89 18.41 -0.57
N GLY A 88 6.22 18.01 -1.78
CA GLY A 88 7.53 17.44 -2.08
C GLY A 88 8.01 17.70 -3.50
N CYS A 89 9.32 17.59 -3.70
CA CYS A 89 9.93 17.70 -5.03
C CYS A 89 9.59 16.51 -5.94
N SER A 90 8.92 15.48 -5.41
CA SER A 90 8.47 14.29 -6.13
C SER A 90 7.13 13.81 -5.56
N LYS A 91 6.35 13.10 -6.37
CA LYS A 91 5.08 12.49 -5.93
C LYS A 91 5.28 11.60 -4.69
N LYS A 92 6.33 10.77 -4.69
CA LYS A 92 6.67 9.89 -3.56
C LYS A 92 6.90 10.69 -2.27
N LYS A 93 7.70 11.77 -2.34
CA LYS A 93 8.02 12.60 -1.17
C LYS A 93 6.79 13.35 -0.66
N ALA A 94 5.96 13.88 -1.56
CA ALA A 94 4.70 14.54 -1.20
C ALA A 94 3.75 13.57 -0.47
N GLU A 95 3.60 12.34 -0.99
CA GLU A 95 2.77 11.30 -0.37
C GLU A 95 3.30 10.86 1.00
N LYS A 96 4.62 10.80 1.19
CA LYS A 96 5.25 10.54 2.50
C LYS A 96 4.78 11.56 3.52
N LEU A 97 4.98 12.84 3.19
CA LEU A 97 4.71 13.95 4.08
C LEU A 97 3.21 14.05 4.37
N ALA A 98 2.35 13.70 3.41
CA ALA A 98 0.91 13.61 3.64
C ALA A 98 0.56 12.55 4.70
N ALA A 99 1.19 11.36 4.63
CA ALA A 99 1.01 10.29 5.60
C ALA A 99 1.63 10.64 6.97
N GLU A 100 2.83 11.22 7.01
CA GLU A 100 3.48 11.69 8.24
C GLU A 100 2.61 12.75 8.94
N ASN A 101 2.10 13.74 8.20
CA ASN A 101 1.21 14.77 8.74
C ASN A 101 -0.14 14.23 9.18
N ALA A 102 -0.59 13.10 8.63
CA ALA A 102 -1.81 12.43 9.05
C ALA A 102 -1.61 11.62 10.35
N LEU A 103 -0.43 11.01 10.53
CA LEU A 103 -0.05 10.26 11.74
C LEU A 103 0.37 11.16 12.91
N ALA A 104 0.82 12.38 12.64
CA ALA A 104 1.25 13.34 13.66
C ALA A 104 0.11 14.13 14.32
N LYS A 105 -1.13 13.95 13.86
CA LYS A 105 -2.34 14.57 14.42
C LYS A 105 -2.99 13.67 15.46
#